data_AF-A0A564SDR0-F1
#
_entry.id   AF-A0A564SDR0-F1
#
_cell.length_a   1.000
_cell.length_b   1.000
_cell.length_c   1.000
_cell.angle_alpha   90.00
_cell.angle_beta   90.00
_cell.angle_gamma   90.00
#
_symmetry.space_group_name_H-M   'P 1'
#
loop_
_entity.id
_entity.type
_entity.pdbx_description
1 polymer ?
#
loop_
_entity_poly.entity_id
_entity_poly.type
_entity_poly.pdbx_seq_one_letter_code
_entity_poly.pdbx_strand_id
1 'polypeptide(L)'
;MGFFDAFKPKDTSSSSKIIDRKSIPAEQIDKMQRIKASNCYRQRLYKTFYKGYPEMPFISQDRELNTNWIEQAKMFGVTPTKQMMKRYSDDLLPGHVYMLYWINKYNKKRIPVYFEYKYGIDFVEEKLFLERNGYISANALTKKGLDAIKKHHEVIDNH
;
A
#
# COMPACT_ATOMS: atom_id res chain seq x y z
N MET A 1 -11.43 47.04 34.67
CA MET A 1 -10.50 45.96 35.06
C MET A 1 -11.30 44.69 35.27
N GLY A 2 -11.04 43.66 34.48
CA GLY A 2 -11.72 42.37 34.52
C GLY A 2 -11.15 41.52 33.39
N PHE A 3 -10.29 40.60 33.77
CA PHE A 3 -9.22 40.03 32.96
C PHE A 3 -9.74 39.04 31.92
N PHE A 4 -9.20 39.13 30.71
CA PHE A 4 -9.31 38.10 29.68
C PHE A 4 -8.59 36.85 30.18
N ASP A 5 -9.33 35.83 30.62
CA ASP A 5 -8.74 34.53 30.87
C ASP A 5 -8.43 33.85 29.54
N ALA A 6 -7.12 33.66 29.35
CA ALA A 6 -6.49 33.16 28.15
C ALA A 6 -6.98 31.75 27.79
N PHE A 7 -7.63 31.66 26.62
CA PHE A 7 -7.62 30.42 25.84
C PHE A 7 -6.16 30.10 25.48
N LYS A 8 -5.51 29.25 26.29
CA LYS A 8 -4.31 28.55 25.84
C LYS A 8 -4.74 27.45 24.88
N PRO A 9 -4.36 27.48 23.59
CA PRO A 9 -4.45 26.28 22.77
C PRO A 9 -3.57 25.21 23.43
N LYS A 10 -4.16 24.06 23.69
CA LYS A 10 -3.45 22.88 24.17
C LYS A 10 -2.52 22.47 23.04
N ASP A 11 -1.23 22.77 23.17
CA ASP A 11 -0.20 22.29 22.26
C ASP A 11 -0.27 20.76 22.22
N THR A 12 -0.91 20.22 21.18
CA THR A 12 -0.81 18.83 20.79
C THR A 12 0.54 18.64 20.12
N SER A 13 1.59 18.70 20.94
CA SER A 13 2.87 18.07 20.63
C SER A 13 2.60 16.58 20.50
N SER A 14 2.20 16.17 19.30
CA SER A 14 2.22 14.79 18.85
C SER A 14 3.68 14.37 18.88
N SER A 15 4.13 13.85 20.03
CA SER A 15 5.40 13.16 20.11
C SER A 15 5.35 12.02 19.10
N SER A 16 5.95 12.24 17.94
CA SER A 16 6.21 11.18 16.98
C SER A 16 7.18 10.24 17.68
N LYS A 17 6.65 9.25 18.41
CA LYS A 17 7.45 8.17 18.97
C LYS A 17 8.27 7.64 17.80
N ILE A 18 9.59 7.74 17.91
CA ILE A 18 10.49 7.18 16.92
C ILE A 18 10.35 5.68 17.09
N ILE A 19 9.52 5.05 16.25
CA ILE A 19 9.33 3.60 16.30
C ILE A 19 10.57 2.99 15.65
N ASP A 20 11.42 2.36 16.46
CA ASP A 20 12.55 1.60 15.94
C ASP A 20 12.06 0.26 15.37
N ARG A 21 11.56 0.31 14.13
CA ARG A 21 11.09 -0.86 13.40
C ARG A 21 12.15 -1.96 13.27
N LYS A 22 13.45 -1.63 13.38
CA LYS A 22 14.55 -2.62 13.30
C LYS A 22 14.61 -3.52 14.52
N SER A 23 14.03 -3.10 15.65
CA SER A 23 13.95 -3.90 16.87
C SER A 23 12.84 -4.98 16.81
N ILE A 24 11.95 -4.94 15.82
CA ILE A 24 10.82 -5.88 15.69
C ILE A 24 11.26 -7.09 14.85
N PRO A 25 10.96 -8.33 15.28
CA PRO A 25 11.25 -9.52 14.49
C PRO A 25 10.63 -9.47 13.08
N ALA A 26 11.40 -9.90 12.07
CA ALA A 26 10.97 -9.85 10.67
C ALA A 26 9.65 -10.61 10.41
N GLU A 27 9.46 -11.76 11.07
CA GLU A 27 8.23 -12.56 10.96
C GLU A 27 7.00 -11.82 11.48
N GLN A 28 7.17 -11.03 12.55
CA GLN A 28 6.09 -10.23 13.11
C GLN A 28 5.70 -9.10 12.16
N ILE A 29 6.68 -8.42 11.56
CA ILE A 29 6.45 -7.41 10.52
C ILE A 29 5.71 -8.03 9.32
N ASP A 30 6.17 -9.19 8.85
CA ASP A 30 5.56 -9.88 7.70
C ASP A 30 4.11 -10.29 7.98
N LYS A 31 3.81 -10.71 9.21
CA LYS A 31 2.44 -11.03 9.63
C LYS A 31 1.56 -9.77 9.64
N MET A 32 2.04 -8.68 10.23
CA MET A 32 1.29 -7.42 10.33
C MET A 32 1.06 -6.76 8.97
N GLN A 33 1.95 -6.98 7.99
CA GLN A 33 1.78 -6.50 6.62
C GLN A 33 0.62 -7.15 5.87
N ARG A 34 0.23 -8.36 6.27
CA ARG A 34 -0.89 -9.11 5.66
C ARG A 34 -2.23 -8.83 6.32
N ILE A 35 -2.25 -8.05 7.40
CA ILE A 35 -3.45 -7.75 8.17
C ILE A 35 -3.86 -6.30 7.87
N LYS A 36 -5.14 -6.09 7.57
CA LYS A 36 -5.70 -4.75 7.39
C LYS A 36 -5.55 -3.94 8.69
N ALA A 37 -5.14 -2.69 8.57
CA ALA A 37 -5.15 -1.75 9.69
C ALA A 37 -6.56 -1.54 10.25
N SER A 38 -6.63 -0.97 11.45
CA SER A 38 -7.89 -0.65 12.11
C SER A 38 -8.80 0.21 11.24
N ASN A 39 -10.11 0.03 11.39
CA ASN A 39 -11.09 0.77 10.59
C ASN A 39 -10.96 2.29 10.76
N CYS A 40 -10.73 2.76 11.99
CA CYS A 40 -10.58 4.18 12.28
C CYS A 40 -9.34 4.78 11.60
N TYR A 41 -8.21 4.07 11.64
CA TYR A 41 -6.98 4.49 10.98
C TYR A 41 -7.14 4.57 9.46
N ARG A 42 -7.71 3.53 8.84
CA ARG A 42 -7.97 3.50 7.39
C ARG A 42 -8.92 4.61 6.95
N GLN A 43 -10.02 4.82 7.68
CA GLN A 43 -10.97 5.90 7.36
C GLN A 43 -10.33 7.29 7.45
N ARG A 44 -9.47 7.52 8.45
CA ARG A 44 -8.72 8.78 8.58
C ARG A 44 -7.82 9.00 7.36
N LEU A 45 -7.11 7.98 6.91
CA LEU A 45 -6.25 8.02 5.73
C LEU A 45 -7.04 8.28 4.44
N TYR A 46 -8.13 7.54 4.22
CA TYR A 46 -8.98 7.71 3.04
C TYR A 46 -9.57 9.12 2.94
N LYS A 47 -9.99 9.70 4.06
CA LYS A 47 -10.49 11.09 4.10
C LYS A 47 -9.39 12.12 3.82
N THR A 48 -8.15 11.84 4.23
CA THR A 48 -7.05 12.82 4.18
C THR A 48 -6.31 12.79 2.83
N PHE A 49 -5.99 11.60 2.32
CA PHE A 49 -5.08 11.46 1.17
C PHE A 49 -5.74 10.87 -0.10
N TYR A 50 -6.83 10.10 0.06
CA TYR A 50 -7.37 9.29 -1.03
C TYR A 50 -8.78 9.72 -1.46
N LYS A 51 -9.15 10.98 -1.21
CA LYS A 51 -10.47 11.51 -1.58
C LYS A 51 -10.69 11.42 -3.09
N GLY A 52 -11.80 10.80 -3.49
CA GLY A 52 -12.21 10.67 -4.90
C GLY A 52 -11.40 9.64 -5.69
N TYR A 53 -10.64 8.77 -5.03
CA TYR A 53 -10.01 7.62 -5.68
C TYR A 53 -11.07 6.63 -6.14
N PRO A 54 -10.90 6.00 -7.32
CA PRO A 54 -11.83 4.99 -7.81
C PRO A 54 -11.77 3.70 -6.98
N GLU A 55 -10.60 3.38 -6.41
CA GLU A 55 -10.39 2.27 -5.50
C GLU A 55 -9.51 2.73 -4.33
N MET A 56 -9.83 2.26 -3.11
CA MET A 56 -9.10 2.64 -1.90
C MET A 56 -7.90 1.71 -1.72
N PRO A 57 -6.69 2.25 -1.44
CA PRO A 57 -5.53 1.40 -1.27
C PRO A 57 -5.63 0.53 -0.01
N PHE A 58 -5.01 -0.63 -0.08
CA PHE A 58 -4.69 -1.46 1.06
C PHE A 58 -3.75 -0.70 2.02
N ILE A 59 -4.02 -0.86 3.31
CA ILE A 59 -3.30 -0.22 4.41
C ILE A 59 -3.12 -1.30 5.47
N SER A 60 -1.87 -1.67 5.72
CA SER A 60 -1.54 -2.76 6.64
C SER A 60 -1.47 -2.31 8.09
N GLN A 61 -1.61 -3.25 9.02
CA GLN A 61 -1.43 -3.01 10.44
C GLN A 61 0.02 -2.63 10.77
N ASP A 62 1.00 -3.12 10.01
CA ASP A 62 2.41 -2.70 10.11
C ASP A 62 2.54 -1.19 9.89
N ARG A 63 1.86 -0.66 8.87
CA ARG A 63 1.83 0.79 8.59
C ARG A 63 1.22 1.58 9.76
N GLU A 64 0.16 1.07 10.39
CA GLU A 64 -0.48 1.73 11.53
C GLU A 64 0.38 1.76 12.78
N LEU A 65 0.98 0.62 13.14
CA LEU A 65 1.57 0.44 14.47
C LEU A 65 3.08 0.63 14.51
N ASN A 66 3.77 0.41 13.39
CA ASN A 66 5.23 0.32 13.36
C ASN A 66 5.89 1.41 12.51
N THR A 67 5.10 2.36 11.98
CA THR A 67 5.63 3.41 11.09
C THR A 67 4.97 4.77 11.35
N ASN A 68 5.71 5.84 11.08
CA ASN A 68 5.22 7.22 11.10
C ASN A 68 4.71 7.62 9.69
N TRP A 69 3.84 6.79 9.12
CA TRP A 69 3.46 6.89 7.70
C TRP A 69 2.70 8.18 7.39
N ILE A 70 1.81 8.63 8.29
CA ILE A 70 0.99 9.83 8.07
C ILE A 70 1.89 11.07 7.95
N GLU A 71 2.91 11.17 8.80
CA GLU A 71 3.88 12.25 8.81
C GLU A 71 4.73 12.22 7.53
N GLN A 72 5.21 11.04 7.14
CA GLN A 72 5.95 10.85 5.89
C GLN A 72 5.10 11.21 4.66
N ALA A 73 3.84 10.78 4.61
CA ALA A 73 2.93 11.09 3.52
C ALA A 73 2.67 12.60 3.40
N LYS A 74 2.56 13.32 4.52
CA LYS A 74 2.42 14.78 4.52
C LYS A 74 3.68 15.51 4.06
N MET A 75 4.87 15.04 4.46
CA MET A 75 6.14 15.70 4.13
C MET A 75 6.60 15.39 2.71
N PHE A 76 6.47 14.15 2.26
CA PHE A 76 7.12 13.66 1.04
C PHE A 76 6.14 13.20 -0.04
N GLY A 77 4.83 13.18 0.23
CA GLY A 77 3.84 12.71 -0.74
C GLY A 77 3.94 11.22 -1.08
N VAL A 78 4.49 10.41 -0.17
CA VAL A 78 4.73 8.96 -0.37
C VAL A 78 3.46 8.12 -0.25
N THR A 79 2.49 8.40 -1.11
CA THR A 79 1.19 7.71 -1.17
C THR A 79 0.97 7.07 -2.54
N PRO A 80 0.33 5.89 -2.64
CA PRO A 80 -0.15 5.37 -3.91
C PRO A 80 -0.95 6.45 -4.65
N THR A 81 -0.62 6.69 -5.91
CA THR A 81 -1.29 7.73 -6.69
C THR A 81 -2.67 7.26 -7.15
N LYS A 82 -3.54 8.21 -7.50
CA LYS A 82 -4.87 7.92 -8.04
C LYS A 82 -4.82 7.06 -9.30
N GLN A 83 -3.78 7.20 -10.11
CA GLN A 83 -3.54 6.40 -11.31
C GLN A 83 -3.20 4.94 -10.95
N MET A 84 -2.40 4.72 -9.91
CA MET A 84 -2.07 3.35 -9.43
C MET A 84 -3.29 2.60 -8.90
N MET A 85 -4.30 3.33 -8.44
CA MET A 85 -5.57 2.76 -7.97
C MET A 85 -6.67 2.73 -9.04
N LYS A 86 -6.35 3.00 -10.31
CA LYS A 86 -7.32 2.94 -11.41
C LYS A 86 -7.12 1.66 -12.21
N ARG A 87 -8.17 0.85 -12.33
CA ARG A 87 -8.15 -0.36 -13.15
C ARG A 87 -8.09 -0.03 -14.64
N TYR A 88 -7.37 -0.85 -15.38
CA TYR A 88 -7.39 -0.91 -16.83
C TYR A 88 -8.68 -1.57 -17.33
N SER A 89 -8.86 -1.59 -18.65
CA SER A 89 -10.05 -2.20 -19.28
C SER A 89 -10.13 -3.72 -19.12
N ASP A 90 -9.06 -4.37 -18.66
CA ASP A 90 -8.99 -5.82 -18.35
C ASP A 90 -9.03 -6.08 -16.84
N ASP A 91 -9.55 -5.10 -16.09
CA ASP A 91 -9.75 -5.10 -14.63
C ASP A 91 -8.47 -5.22 -13.79
N LEU A 92 -7.30 -5.13 -14.41
CA LEU A 92 -6.03 -5.10 -13.69
C LEU A 92 -5.73 -3.70 -13.14
N LEU A 93 -5.26 -3.64 -11.91
CA LEU A 93 -4.55 -2.47 -11.39
C LEU A 93 -3.10 -2.48 -11.91
N PRO A 94 -2.45 -1.30 -12.04
CA PRO A 94 -1.01 -1.22 -12.27
C PRO A 94 -0.20 -2.11 -11.32
N GLY A 95 -0.59 -2.17 -10.04
CA GLY A 95 0.01 -3.07 -9.06
C GLY A 95 -0.02 -4.56 -9.45
N HIS A 96 -1.08 -5.00 -10.12
CA HIS A 96 -1.19 -6.38 -10.62
C HIS A 96 -0.21 -6.66 -11.74
N VAL A 97 -0.06 -5.74 -12.68
CA VAL A 97 0.89 -5.88 -13.80
C VAL A 97 2.31 -6.01 -13.26
N TYR A 98 2.67 -5.13 -12.32
CA TYR A 98 3.98 -5.21 -11.68
C TYR A 98 4.13 -6.48 -10.84
N MET A 99 3.06 -6.95 -10.19
CA MET A 99 3.08 -8.22 -9.46
C MET A 99 3.36 -9.40 -10.39
N LEU A 100 2.70 -9.47 -11.55
CA LEU A 100 2.94 -10.51 -12.55
C LEU A 100 4.41 -10.50 -13.00
N TYR A 101 4.95 -9.31 -13.33
CA TYR A 101 6.36 -9.15 -13.68
C TYR A 101 7.29 -9.65 -12.57
N TRP A 102 7.01 -9.24 -11.32
CA TRP A 102 7.83 -9.61 -10.18
C TRP A 102 7.80 -11.12 -9.91
N ILE A 103 6.63 -11.75 -9.97
CA ILE A 103 6.48 -13.21 -9.81
C ILE A 103 7.27 -13.93 -10.91
N ASN A 104 7.18 -13.46 -12.16
CA ASN A 104 7.90 -14.06 -13.27
C ASN A 104 9.42 -13.96 -13.11
N LYS A 105 9.92 -12.83 -12.61
CA LYS A 105 11.37 -12.55 -12.55
C LYS A 105 12.04 -13.00 -11.24
N TYR A 106 11.32 -13.04 -10.13
CA TYR A 106 11.90 -13.14 -8.78
C TYR A 106 11.26 -14.21 -7.87
N ASN A 107 10.69 -15.29 -8.42
CA ASN A 107 9.70 -16.22 -7.81
C ASN A 107 9.95 -16.85 -6.41
N LYS A 108 10.99 -16.47 -5.66
CA LYS A 108 11.31 -16.96 -4.30
C LYS A 108 11.77 -15.87 -3.32
N LYS A 109 11.55 -14.60 -3.64
CA LYS A 109 11.96 -13.50 -2.75
C LYS A 109 10.87 -13.15 -1.74
N ARG A 110 11.27 -12.53 -0.63
CA ARG A 110 10.34 -11.88 0.31
C ARG A 110 9.53 -10.82 -0.45
N ILE A 111 8.23 -10.74 -0.16
CA ILE A 111 7.31 -9.78 -0.76
C ILE A 111 7.80 -8.36 -0.42
N PRO A 112 8.07 -7.51 -1.43
CA PRO A 112 8.51 -6.14 -1.20
C PRO A 112 7.41 -5.22 -0.69
N VAL A 113 7.78 -4.27 0.18
CA VAL A 113 6.86 -3.29 0.77
C VAL A 113 6.27 -2.31 -0.24
N TYR A 114 6.90 -2.12 -1.40
CA TYR A 114 6.37 -1.20 -2.42
C TYR A 114 5.02 -1.64 -3.00
N PHE A 115 4.61 -2.90 -2.85
CA PHE A 115 3.26 -3.33 -3.25
C PHE A 115 2.18 -2.57 -2.46
N GLU A 116 2.41 -2.35 -1.17
CA GLU A 116 1.51 -1.51 -0.36
C GLU A 116 1.82 0.00 -0.56
N TYR A 117 3.09 0.39 -0.65
CA TYR A 117 3.48 1.81 -0.60
C TYR A 117 3.35 2.54 -1.94
N LYS A 118 3.69 1.89 -3.04
CA LYS A 118 3.59 2.47 -4.40
C LYS A 118 2.29 2.08 -5.07
N TYR A 119 1.90 0.82 -4.94
CA TYR A 119 0.75 0.28 -5.67
C TYR A 119 -0.54 0.16 -4.85
N GLY A 120 -0.47 0.31 -3.52
CA GLY A 120 -1.66 0.28 -2.67
C GLY A 120 -2.39 -1.06 -2.66
N ILE A 121 -1.70 -2.18 -2.89
CA ILE A 121 -2.32 -3.51 -2.94
C ILE A 121 -1.82 -4.45 -1.84
N ASP A 122 -2.69 -5.38 -1.44
CA ASP A 122 -2.31 -6.54 -0.64
C ASP A 122 -1.79 -7.64 -1.57
N PHE A 123 -0.52 -8.00 -1.44
CA PHE A 123 0.08 -9.00 -2.30
C PHE A 123 -0.64 -10.35 -2.27
N VAL A 124 -1.10 -10.79 -1.09
CA VAL A 124 -1.68 -12.13 -0.92
C VAL A 124 -3.11 -12.17 -1.47
N GLU A 125 -3.95 -11.21 -1.10
CA GLU A 125 -5.32 -11.10 -1.63
C GLU A 125 -5.30 -10.92 -3.16
N GLU A 126 -4.41 -10.07 -3.69
CA GLU A 126 -4.35 -9.82 -5.13
C GLU A 126 -3.72 -10.96 -5.94
N LYS A 127 -2.79 -11.73 -5.37
CA LYS A 127 -2.30 -12.96 -6.02
C LYS A 127 -3.44 -13.96 -6.23
N LEU A 128 -4.32 -14.12 -5.24
CA LEU A 128 -5.49 -14.99 -5.35
C LEU A 128 -6.45 -14.47 -6.43
N PHE A 129 -6.64 -13.15 -6.53
CA PHE A 129 -7.40 -12.55 -7.63
C PHE A 129 -6.79 -12.91 -8.99
N LEU A 130 -5.47 -12.81 -9.15
CA LEU A 130 -4.76 -13.15 -10.39
C LEU A 130 -4.85 -14.64 -10.74
N GLU A 131 -4.77 -15.52 -9.75
CA GLU A 131 -4.97 -16.97 -9.92
C GLU A 131 -6.39 -17.30 -10.37
N ARG A 132 -7.41 -16.74 -9.69
CA ARG A 132 -8.82 -16.94 -10.04
C ARG A 132 -9.18 -16.44 -11.44
N ASN A 133 -8.51 -15.38 -11.89
CA ASN A 133 -8.70 -14.81 -13.23
C ASN A 133 -7.79 -15.42 -14.31
N GLY A 134 -7.05 -16.49 -13.97
CA GLY A 134 -6.26 -17.27 -14.92
C GLY A 134 -4.98 -16.59 -15.41
N TYR A 135 -4.50 -15.56 -14.71
CA TYR A 135 -3.20 -14.93 -15.01
C TYR A 135 -2.02 -15.75 -14.44
N ILE A 136 -2.27 -16.49 -13.36
CA ILE A 136 -1.30 -17.34 -12.67
C ILE A 136 -1.89 -18.75 -12.55
N SER A 137 -1.08 -19.77 -12.79
CA SER A 137 -1.42 -21.17 -12.54
C SER A 137 -0.19 -21.92 -12.02
N ALA A 138 -0.35 -22.74 -10.98
CA ALA A 138 0.73 -23.51 -10.36
C ALA A 138 1.98 -22.65 -10.01
N ASN A 139 1.77 -21.43 -9.49
CA ASN A 139 2.81 -20.44 -9.18
C ASN A 139 3.66 -19.97 -10.39
N ALA A 140 3.19 -20.18 -11.61
CA ALA A 140 3.78 -19.65 -12.84
C ALA A 140 2.77 -18.78 -13.59
N LEU A 141 3.28 -17.87 -14.43
CA LEU A 141 2.41 -17.06 -15.28
C LEU A 141 1.82 -17.92 -16.41
N THR A 142 0.55 -17.71 -16.70
CA THR A 142 -0.07 -18.25 -17.90
C THR A 142 0.26 -17.36 -19.10
N LYS A 143 -0.12 -17.78 -20.31
CA LYS A 143 -0.06 -16.92 -21.51
C LYS A 143 -0.79 -15.59 -21.28
N LYS A 144 -1.96 -15.63 -20.62
CA LYS A 144 -2.74 -14.42 -20.26
C LYS A 144 -1.95 -13.50 -19.34
N GLY A 145 -1.24 -14.05 -18.34
CA GLY A 145 -0.34 -13.29 -17.46
C GLY A 145 0.80 -12.61 -18.22
N LEU A 146 1.45 -13.33 -19.13
CA LEU A 146 2.53 -12.79 -19.95
C LEU A 146 2.04 -11.71 -20.93
N ASP A 147 0.88 -11.90 -21.52
CA ASP A 147 0.29 -10.92 -22.45
C ASP A 147 -0.14 -9.64 -21.71
N ALA A 148 -0.64 -9.75 -20.47
CA ALA A 148 -0.94 -8.59 -19.62
C ALA A 148 0.30 -7.74 -19.30
N ILE A 149 1.44 -8.39 -19.02
CA ILE A 149 2.73 -7.72 -18.83
C ILE A 149 3.12 -6.93 -20.07
N LYS A 150 3.03 -7.55 -21.26
CA LYS A 150 3.38 -6.89 -22.53
C LYS A 150 2.47 -5.72 -22.83
N LYS A 151 1.17 -5.88 -22.60
CA LYS A 151 0.15 -4.86 -22.88
C LYS A 151 0.36 -3.59 -22.05
N HIS A 152 0.73 -3.72 -20.79
CA HIS A 152 0.88 -2.62 -19.83
C HIS A 152 2.32 -2.43 -19.37
N HIS A 153 3.27 -2.64 -20.28
CA HIS A 153 4.71 -2.64 -19.97
C HIS A 153 5.19 -1.32 -19.35
N GLU A 154 4.51 -0.20 -19.62
CA GLU A 154 4.87 1.10 -19.07
C GLU A 154 4.87 1.14 -17.54
N VAL A 155 4.12 0.26 -16.87
CA VAL A 155 4.13 0.16 -15.41
C VAL A 155 5.49 -0.32 -14.89
N ILE A 156 6.17 -1.16 -15.67
CA ILE A 156 7.45 -1.75 -15.31
C ILE A 156 8.59 -0.75 -15.54
N ASP A 157 8.55 -0.02 -16.65
CA ASP A 157 9.55 0.99 -16.99
C ASP A 157 9.52 2.18 -16.03
N ASN A 158 8.33 2.52 -15.51
CA ASN A 158 8.13 3.60 -14.55
C ASN A 158 8.22 3.14 -13.08
N HIS A 159 8.75 1.94 -12.81
CA HIS A 159 8.89 1.42 -11.45
C HIS A 159 10.06 2.04 -10.68
#